data_AF-A0A8C3QQW6-F1
#
_entry.id   AF-A0A8C3QQW6-F1
#
_cell.length_a   1.000
_cell.length_b   1.000
_cell.length_c   1.000
_cell.angle_alpha   90.00
_cell.angle_beta   90.00
_cell.angle_gamma   90.00
#
_symmetry.space_group_name_H-M   'P 1'
#
loop_
_entity.id
_entity.type
_entity.pdbx_description
1 polymer ?
#
loop_
_entity_poly.entity_id
_entity_poly.type
_entity_poly.pdbx_seq_one_letter_code
_entity_poly.pdbx_strand_id
1 'polypeptide(L)'
;MAPTPAPSLPPLPGPNPAGGAGPEGSRPHRSGGTARTGGGQSTRGPGGTSGAPRGGGRAKRGGKRRPGPGPTWLSAAPSPLSWQRGPAAQARPPRRPRGACAGRHRHRHRPRPRPRAQSGTGPAMAEPLRPFRLRGCAGPQKFGVAAGSLRGLLRKGCRLLQLPLAGSRLCLYEDGTELTESYFRALPPQTELVLLGPGESWRGCASDIERLLAAFCSQQGAVVEAARRLLTDERAPHRQKLLADLIHNLNENILAEDKEDDKRWFEGLESRFKNKSSYLRHSCESRMRGYMREVSGFIPNVHPAARDAYRGIIDLMADKLKSVKYNGCYFDRREEEEAARLCTAEGWFSCQGPFDRDDCPCKHSINPYSNRESRILFSTWNLDHIIEKKRAVVPELAEAVKTRDGREVNWEYFYQLLFTLDNLKLVHIACHKKTNHNLSCDKTRIYRKRKQTYEIS
;
A
#
# COMPACT_ATOMS: atom_id res chain seq x y z
N MET A 1 8.23 -20.22 43.06
CA MET A 1 6.82 -20.60 42.78
C MET A 1 6.45 -20.03 41.43
N ALA A 2 6.16 -20.87 40.44
CA ALA A 2 5.69 -20.46 39.12
C ALA A 2 4.19 -20.83 38.99
N PRO A 3 3.36 -20.02 38.32
CA PRO A 3 1.94 -20.32 38.18
C PRO A 3 1.70 -21.43 37.14
N THR A 4 0.91 -22.44 37.52
CA THR A 4 0.42 -23.49 36.63
C THR A 4 -0.61 -22.94 35.61
N PRO A 5 -0.57 -23.37 34.34
CA PRO A 5 -1.60 -23.02 33.36
C PRO A 5 -2.91 -23.78 33.62
N ALA A 6 -4.04 -23.14 33.33
CA ALA A 6 -5.37 -23.73 33.45
C ALA A 6 -5.69 -24.71 32.29
N PRO A 7 -6.56 -25.72 32.52
CA PRO A 7 -6.86 -26.73 31.50
C PRO A 7 -7.82 -26.23 30.41
N SER A 8 -7.55 -26.66 29.17
CA SER A 8 -8.36 -26.35 27.98
C SER A 8 -9.70 -27.08 27.99
N LEU A 9 -10.79 -26.38 27.64
CA LEU A 9 -12.11 -26.98 27.40
C LEU A 9 -12.17 -27.66 26.02
N PRO A 10 -12.91 -28.79 25.88
CA PRO A 10 -13.09 -29.46 24.60
C PRO A 10 -14.11 -28.73 23.68
N PRO A 11 -14.01 -28.89 22.35
CA PRO A 11 -14.94 -28.26 21.41
C PRO A 11 -16.32 -28.93 21.40
N LEU A 12 -17.35 -28.14 21.09
CA LEU A 12 -18.74 -28.61 20.93
C LEU A 12 -18.92 -29.37 19.60
N PRO A 13 -19.78 -30.41 19.55
CA PRO A 13 -20.06 -31.15 18.32
C PRO A 13 -20.93 -30.35 17.35
N GLY A 14 -20.61 -30.43 16.06
CA GLY A 14 -21.42 -29.84 14.98
C GLY A 14 -22.69 -30.66 14.67
N PRO A 15 -23.71 -30.05 14.02
CA PRO A 15 -24.95 -30.73 13.69
C PRO A 15 -24.79 -31.71 12.52
N ASN A 16 -25.32 -32.92 12.69
CA ASN A 16 -25.39 -33.96 11.65
C ASN A 16 -26.64 -33.77 10.77
N PRO A 17 -26.63 -34.15 9.48
CA PRO A 17 -27.78 -33.99 8.59
C PRO A 17 -28.80 -35.13 8.75
N ALA A 18 -30.08 -34.78 8.87
CA ALA A 18 -31.18 -35.75 8.80
C ALA A 18 -31.82 -35.72 7.40
N GLY A 19 -31.87 -36.88 6.74
CA GLY A 19 -32.72 -37.09 5.56
C GLY A 19 -34.04 -37.78 5.94
N GLY A 20 -35.02 -37.79 5.03
CA GLY A 20 -36.24 -38.56 5.24
C GLY A 20 -37.37 -38.35 4.22
N ALA A 21 -37.50 -39.32 3.32
CA ALA A 21 -38.75 -39.84 2.72
C ALA A 21 -39.68 -38.95 1.83
N GLY A 22 -40.07 -39.51 0.68
CA GLY A 22 -41.37 -39.25 0.02
C GLY A 22 -42.49 -40.10 0.66
N PRO A 23 -43.67 -40.31 0.02
CA PRO A 23 -43.73 -41.10 -1.22
C PRO A 23 -44.88 -40.74 -2.21
N GLU A 24 -44.99 -41.51 -3.31
CA GLU A 24 -46.19 -41.79 -4.17
C GLU A 24 -47.00 -40.62 -4.80
N GLY A 25 -47.60 -40.72 -5.99
CA GLY A 25 -47.62 -41.77 -7.03
C GLY A 25 -48.92 -41.70 -7.85
N SER A 26 -48.88 -41.68 -9.20
CA SER A 26 -49.96 -42.10 -10.12
C SER A 26 -49.66 -41.87 -11.63
N ARG A 27 -49.89 -42.92 -12.43
CA ARG A 27 -50.16 -42.97 -13.90
C ARG A 27 -51.63 -43.48 -14.06
N PRO A 28 -52.31 -43.59 -15.24
CA PRO A 28 -51.85 -43.77 -16.65
C PRO A 28 -52.57 -42.82 -17.68
N HIS A 29 -52.34 -42.80 -19.01
CA HIS A 29 -52.75 -43.82 -20.02
C HIS A 29 -52.16 -43.60 -21.45
N ARG A 30 -52.21 -44.70 -22.23
CA ARG A 30 -51.93 -44.98 -23.68
C ARG A 30 -52.57 -43.99 -24.70
N SER A 31 -52.17 -43.87 -25.99
CA SER A 31 -51.82 -44.86 -27.07
C SER A 31 -50.88 -44.23 -28.17
N GLY A 32 -50.55 -44.77 -29.37
CA GLY A 32 -50.62 -46.12 -30.00
C GLY A 32 -50.58 -46.13 -31.57
N GLY A 33 -49.86 -47.07 -32.21
CA GLY A 33 -49.84 -47.38 -33.67
C GLY A 33 -48.68 -46.72 -34.50
N THR A 34 -47.79 -47.36 -35.30
CA THR A 34 -47.84 -48.31 -36.47
C THR A 34 -48.28 -47.68 -37.82
N ALA A 35 -47.71 -47.94 -39.02
CA ALA A 35 -46.46 -48.58 -39.51
C ALA A 35 -46.34 -48.49 -41.08
N ARG A 36 -45.12 -48.62 -41.68
CA ARG A 36 -44.80 -49.06 -43.10
C ARG A 36 -45.31 -48.18 -44.29
N THR A 37 -44.85 -48.22 -45.57
CA THR A 37 -43.94 -49.09 -46.40
C THR A 37 -43.48 -48.43 -47.74
N GLY A 38 -42.32 -48.85 -48.31
CA GLY A 38 -41.97 -48.90 -49.77
C GLY A 38 -41.65 -47.61 -50.57
N GLY A 39 -40.88 -47.58 -51.69
CA GLY A 39 -40.02 -48.57 -52.38
C GLY A 39 -39.61 -48.17 -53.85
N GLY A 40 -38.48 -48.67 -54.40
CA GLY A 40 -38.03 -48.57 -55.83
C GLY A 40 -36.95 -47.50 -56.13
N GLN A 41 -35.71 -47.79 -56.62
CA GLN A 41 -35.21 -48.29 -57.94
C GLN A 41 -35.42 -47.31 -59.14
N SER A 42 -34.57 -47.16 -60.18
CA SER A 42 -33.17 -47.51 -60.55
C SER A 42 -32.87 -46.85 -61.94
N THR A 43 -31.67 -46.35 -62.33
CA THR A 43 -30.71 -47.04 -63.25
C THR A 43 -29.69 -46.07 -63.94
N ARG A 44 -28.52 -46.61 -64.36
CA ARG A 44 -27.63 -46.28 -65.54
C ARG A 44 -26.80 -44.96 -65.64
N GLY A 45 -25.51 -45.13 -65.97
CA GLY A 45 -24.63 -44.18 -66.70
C GLY A 45 -24.51 -44.56 -68.20
N PRO A 46 -23.37 -44.38 -68.94
CA PRO A 46 -22.02 -43.90 -68.56
C PRO A 46 -21.31 -42.97 -69.60
N GLY A 47 -20.00 -42.70 -69.42
CA GLY A 47 -19.05 -42.20 -70.45
C GLY A 47 -18.52 -40.76 -70.25
N GLY A 48 -17.28 -40.38 -70.58
CA GLY A 48 -16.10 -41.14 -71.02
C GLY A 48 -15.02 -40.25 -71.69
N THR A 49 -13.73 -40.40 -71.32
CA THR A 49 -12.51 -39.85 -72.00
C THR A 49 -12.39 -38.32 -72.16
N SER A 50 -11.23 -37.65 -72.31
CA SER A 50 -9.80 -38.01 -72.28
C SER A 50 -8.93 -36.74 -72.20
N GLY A 51 -7.70 -36.86 -71.68
CA GLY A 51 -6.51 -36.36 -72.40
C GLY A 51 -5.86 -35.06 -71.94
N ALA A 52 -4.62 -35.16 -71.44
CA ALA A 52 -3.65 -34.04 -71.43
C ALA A 52 -2.94 -33.96 -72.80
N PRO A 53 -2.20 -32.88 -73.12
CA PRO A 53 -0.76 -32.95 -72.82
C PRO A 53 -0.02 -31.64 -72.49
N ARG A 54 1.05 -31.82 -71.69
CA ARG A 54 2.41 -31.21 -71.74
C ARG A 54 2.65 -29.90 -72.50
N GLY A 55 3.36 -28.96 -71.86
CA GLY A 55 4.21 -27.99 -72.58
C GLY A 55 4.92 -26.92 -71.73
N GLY A 56 6.24 -27.01 -71.59
CA GLY A 56 7.15 -25.85 -71.62
C GLY A 56 7.33 -24.94 -70.38
N GLY A 57 8.46 -25.13 -69.68
CA GLY A 57 9.54 -24.12 -69.76
C GLY A 57 9.59 -22.90 -68.81
N ARG A 58 10.63 -22.92 -67.96
CA ARG A 58 11.48 -21.77 -67.54
C ARG A 58 10.98 -20.69 -66.54
N ALA A 59 11.73 -20.67 -65.42
CA ALA A 59 12.50 -19.53 -64.89
C ALA A 59 11.86 -18.47 -63.96
N LYS A 60 12.26 -18.59 -62.68
CA LYS A 60 12.78 -17.53 -61.79
C LYS A 60 12.10 -16.14 -61.80
N ARG A 61 11.38 -15.84 -60.70
CA ARG A 61 11.83 -14.90 -59.63
C ARG A 61 10.79 -14.77 -58.51
N GLY A 62 10.97 -15.52 -57.42
CA GLY A 62 10.16 -15.36 -56.20
C GLY A 62 10.68 -14.22 -55.33
N GLY A 63 10.00 -13.06 -55.33
CA GLY A 63 10.29 -11.96 -54.43
C GLY A 63 9.78 -12.23 -53.01
N LYS A 64 10.64 -12.77 -52.13
CA LYS A 64 10.31 -12.89 -50.69
C LYS A 64 10.28 -11.48 -50.06
N ARG A 65 9.10 -11.04 -49.64
CA ARG A 65 8.93 -9.86 -48.78
C ARG A 65 9.68 -10.06 -47.46
N ARG A 66 10.47 -9.07 -47.04
CA ARG A 66 11.03 -9.00 -45.69
C ARG A 66 9.91 -8.68 -44.69
N PRO A 67 9.82 -9.34 -43.52
CA PRO A 67 9.07 -8.80 -42.39
C PRO A 67 9.80 -7.55 -41.86
N GLY A 68 9.06 -6.48 -41.57
CA GLY A 68 9.59 -5.29 -40.91
C GLY A 68 9.90 -5.55 -39.42
N PRO A 69 10.71 -4.70 -38.78
CA PRO A 69 11.04 -4.85 -37.37
C PRO A 69 9.82 -4.59 -36.48
N GLY A 70 9.57 -5.50 -35.53
CA GLY A 70 8.57 -5.30 -34.48
C GLY A 70 9.01 -4.22 -33.46
N PRO A 71 8.07 -3.67 -32.67
CA PRO A 71 8.32 -2.51 -31.82
C PRO A 71 9.30 -2.84 -30.68
N THR A 72 10.43 -2.13 -30.68
CA THR A 72 11.41 -2.13 -29.58
C THR A 72 10.90 -1.29 -28.41
N TRP A 73 10.59 -1.96 -27.30
CA TRP A 73 10.30 -1.27 -26.04
C TRP A 73 11.60 -0.67 -25.46
N LEU A 74 11.84 0.60 -25.80
CA LEU A 74 12.92 1.40 -25.23
C LEU A 74 12.73 1.55 -23.72
N SER A 75 13.54 0.83 -22.95
CA SER A 75 13.73 1.10 -21.53
C SER A 75 14.55 2.39 -21.38
N ALA A 76 13.87 3.53 -21.45
CA ALA A 76 14.49 4.83 -21.23
C ALA A 76 14.92 4.95 -19.76
N ALA A 77 16.23 4.85 -19.52
CA ALA A 77 16.80 5.26 -18.24
C ALA A 77 16.71 6.79 -18.11
N PRO A 78 16.24 7.34 -16.97
CA PRO A 78 16.26 8.77 -16.75
C PRO A 78 17.70 9.23 -16.48
N SER A 79 18.25 10.04 -17.38
CA SER A 79 19.49 10.80 -17.16
C SER A 79 19.35 11.77 -15.98
N PRO A 80 20.43 12.08 -15.24
CA PRO A 80 20.35 12.84 -14.01
C PRO A 80 20.08 14.32 -14.24
N LEU A 81 18.99 14.84 -13.67
CA LEU A 81 18.79 16.28 -13.52
C LEU A 81 19.72 16.84 -12.44
N SER A 82 20.57 17.78 -12.86
CA SER A 82 21.52 18.47 -12.00
C SER A 82 20.84 19.47 -11.07
N TRP A 83 20.75 19.15 -9.78
CA TRP A 83 20.36 20.10 -8.75
C TRP A 83 21.53 21.01 -8.40
N GLN A 84 21.52 22.24 -8.92
CA GLN A 84 22.44 23.29 -8.48
C GLN A 84 22.13 23.68 -7.03
N ARG A 85 23.17 23.77 -6.19
CA ARG A 85 23.05 24.21 -4.79
C ARG A 85 23.03 25.74 -4.71
N GLY A 86 21.98 26.30 -4.12
CA GLY A 86 22.00 27.66 -3.54
C GLY A 86 22.33 27.61 -2.04
N PRO A 87 23.05 28.60 -1.47
CA PRO A 87 23.58 28.51 -0.11
C PRO A 87 22.54 28.81 0.98
N ALA A 88 22.79 28.26 2.18
CA ALA A 88 21.97 28.47 3.36
C ALA A 88 22.20 29.86 3.99
N ALA A 89 21.12 30.55 4.36
CA ALA A 89 21.16 31.77 5.16
C ALA A 89 20.48 31.53 6.51
N GLN A 90 21.26 31.57 7.60
CA GLN A 90 20.74 31.64 8.96
C GLN A 90 20.42 33.10 9.30
N ALA A 91 19.23 33.39 9.84
CA ALA A 91 18.87 34.71 10.35
C ALA A 91 18.27 34.62 11.76
N ARG A 92 18.69 35.54 12.63
CA ARG A 92 18.44 35.57 14.08
C ARG A 92 17.08 36.21 14.45
N PRO A 93 16.55 35.95 15.67
CA PRO A 93 15.25 36.47 16.11
C PRO A 93 15.25 37.99 16.37
N PRO A 94 14.07 38.65 16.32
CA PRO A 94 13.95 40.10 16.48
C PRO A 94 14.20 40.58 17.92
N ARG A 95 14.83 41.76 18.04
CA ARG A 95 15.12 42.43 19.32
C ARG A 95 13.91 43.22 19.84
N ARG A 96 13.73 43.26 21.16
CA ARG A 96 12.86 44.23 21.85
C ARG A 96 13.43 45.66 21.72
N PRO A 97 12.59 46.71 21.60
CA PRO A 97 12.99 48.07 21.92
C PRO A 97 12.85 48.34 23.44
N ARG A 98 13.89 48.88 24.07
CA ARG A 98 13.79 49.73 25.27
C ARG A 98 13.76 51.18 24.79
N GLY A 99 12.97 52.04 25.45
CA GLY A 99 12.72 53.41 25.01
C GLY A 99 13.74 54.45 25.47
N ALA A 100 13.43 55.73 25.22
CA ALA A 100 14.11 56.90 25.73
C ALA A 100 13.10 58.02 26.05
N CYS A 101 13.48 58.95 26.95
CA CYS A 101 12.59 59.97 27.52
C CYS A 101 12.80 61.38 26.94
N ALA A 102 11.74 62.20 26.96
CA ALA A 102 11.66 63.66 27.21
C ALA A 102 10.39 64.21 26.51
N GLY A 103 9.65 65.20 26.99
CA GLY A 103 9.91 66.19 28.04
C GLY A 103 8.62 66.80 28.60
N ARG A 104 8.75 67.92 29.31
CA ARG A 104 7.75 68.46 30.26
C ARG A 104 6.65 69.28 29.57
N HIS A 105 5.46 69.33 30.17
CA HIS A 105 4.85 70.61 30.58
C HIS A 105 3.89 70.42 31.77
N ARG A 106 3.83 71.42 32.66
CA ARG A 106 2.99 71.41 33.88
C ARG A 106 1.64 72.07 33.58
N HIS A 107 0.55 71.55 34.15
CA HIS A 107 -0.50 72.41 34.73
C HIS A 107 -1.09 71.77 36.00
N ARG A 108 -1.40 72.62 36.99
CA ARG A 108 -1.92 72.25 38.32
C ARG A 108 -3.45 72.27 38.30
N HIS A 109 -4.11 71.28 38.89
CA HIS A 109 -5.39 71.49 39.59
C HIS A 109 -5.44 70.65 40.89
N ARG A 110 -6.14 71.16 41.91
CA ARG A 110 -6.18 70.63 43.29
C ARG A 110 -7.15 69.44 43.45
N PRO A 111 -6.96 68.58 44.46
CA PRO A 111 -7.82 67.41 44.72
C PRO A 111 -9.04 67.74 45.60
N ARG A 112 -10.10 66.95 45.49
CA ARG A 112 -11.21 66.81 46.45
C ARG A 112 -11.66 65.34 46.55
N PRO A 113 -12.38 64.93 47.62
CA PRO A 113 -11.90 63.84 48.47
C PRO A 113 -12.43 62.43 48.17
N ARG A 114 -11.73 61.43 48.71
CA ARG A 114 -12.20 60.04 48.82
C ARG A 114 -13.42 59.94 49.76
N PRO A 115 -14.49 59.22 49.39
CA PRO A 115 -15.41 58.63 50.36
C PRO A 115 -14.75 57.45 51.09
N ARG A 116 -15.23 57.18 52.31
CA ARG A 116 -14.76 56.08 53.18
C ARG A 116 -15.00 54.71 52.54
N ALA A 117 -14.13 53.76 52.86
CA ALA A 117 -14.48 52.35 52.80
C ALA A 117 -15.66 52.08 53.74
N GLN A 118 -16.72 51.44 53.24
CA GLN A 118 -17.72 50.77 54.05
C GLN A 118 -17.69 49.29 53.70
N SER A 119 -17.45 48.47 54.71
CA SER A 119 -17.52 47.01 54.65
C SER A 119 -18.99 46.58 54.57
N GLY A 120 -19.56 46.63 53.38
CA GLY A 120 -20.87 46.06 53.08
C GLY A 120 -20.72 44.67 52.47
N THR A 121 -21.21 43.64 53.15
CA THR A 121 -21.45 42.31 52.55
C THR A 121 -22.62 42.42 51.56
N GLY A 122 -22.33 42.89 50.35
CA GLY A 122 -23.27 42.86 49.24
C GLY A 122 -23.52 41.42 48.77
N PRO A 123 -24.63 41.17 48.04
CA PRO A 123 -24.88 39.88 47.42
C PRO A 123 -23.73 39.55 46.47
N ALA A 124 -23.37 38.26 46.37
CA ALA A 124 -22.31 37.82 45.47
C ALA A 124 -22.61 38.29 44.03
N MET A 125 -21.82 39.26 43.55
CA MET A 125 -21.97 39.85 42.22
C MET A 125 -21.94 38.73 41.19
N ALA A 126 -23.06 38.55 40.47
CA ALA A 126 -23.18 37.49 39.48
C ALA A 126 -22.07 37.63 38.43
N GLU A 127 -21.18 36.64 38.33
CA GLU A 127 -20.01 36.74 37.45
C GLU A 127 -20.44 37.01 36.00
N PRO A 128 -19.79 37.96 35.30
CA PRO A 128 -20.21 38.41 33.98
C PRO A 128 -20.22 37.23 33.00
N LEU A 129 -21.35 37.07 32.30
CA LEU A 129 -21.54 35.99 31.34
C LEU A 129 -20.59 36.16 30.15
N ARG A 130 -19.67 35.21 29.97
CA ARG A 130 -18.77 35.15 28.80
C ARG A 130 -19.32 34.15 27.77
N PRO A 131 -19.27 34.45 26.46
CA PRO A 131 -19.70 33.51 25.42
C PRO A 131 -18.63 32.44 25.16
N PHE A 132 -19.07 31.21 24.89
CA PHE A 132 -18.22 30.07 24.50
C PHE A 132 -18.87 29.32 23.33
N ARG A 133 -18.06 28.58 22.56
CA ARG A 133 -18.54 27.70 21.47
C ARG A 133 -18.48 26.25 21.96
N LEU A 134 -19.62 25.65 22.24
CA LEU A 134 -19.73 24.29 22.75
C LEU A 134 -20.04 23.29 21.61
N ARG A 135 -19.38 22.14 21.56
CA ARG A 135 -19.81 20.96 20.77
C ARG A 135 -19.89 19.71 21.64
N GLY A 136 -20.67 18.72 21.23
CA GLY A 136 -20.57 17.37 21.81
C GLY A 136 -19.37 16.61 21.23
N CYS A 137 -18.90 15.58 21.94
CA CYS A 137 -17.82 14.71 21.46
C CYS A 137 -18.11 14.13 20.06
N ALA A 138 -19.33 13.60 19.88
CA ALA A 138 -19.71 12.84 18.69
C ALA A 138 -20.03 13.67 17.42
N GLY A 139 -20.25 14.99 17.55
CA GLY A 139 -20.81 15.81 16.47
C GLY A 139 -19.97 17.05 16.10
N PRO A 140 -20.00 17.50 14.84
CA PRO A 140 -19.33 18.73 14.40
C PRO A 140 -20.11 20.01 14.75
N GLN A 141 -21.38 19.88 15.17
CA GLN A 141 -22.26 21.01 15.45
C GLN A 141 -21.78 21.79 16.67
N LYS A 142 -21.62 23.11 16.50
CA LYS A 142 -21.19 24.06 17.53
C LYS A 142 -22.36 24.95 17.95
N PHE A 143 -22.45 25.24 19.24
CA PHE A 143 -23.49 26.03 19.85
C PHE A 143 -22.89 27.18 20.65
N GLY A 144 -23.43 28.40 20.47
CA GLY A 144 -23.04 29.55 21.30
C GLY A 144 -23.68 29.45 22.69
N VAL A 145 -22.89 29.36 23.75
CA VAL A 145 -23.37 29.27 25.14
C VAL A 145 -22.66 30.29 26.02
N ALA A 146 -23.42 31.21 26.62
CA ALA A 146 -22.89 32.19 27.56
C ALA A 146 -22.95 31.70 29.02
N ALA A 147 -21.86 31.80 29.76
CA ALA A 147 -21.77 31.35 31.15
C ALA A 147 -20.79 32.20 31.99
N GLY A 148 -21.12 32.39 33.27
CA GLY A 148 -20.24 33.05 34.25
C GLY A 148 -19.25 32.10 34.92
N SER A 149 -19.68 30.86 35.20
CA SER A 149 -18.89 29.79 35.83
C SER A 149 -18.94 28.46 35.05
N LEU A 150 -17.96 27.59 35.28
CA LEU A 150 -17.83 26.27 34.64
C LEU A 150 -19.04 25.38 34.96
N ARG A 151 -19.46 25.33 36.23
CA ARG A 151 -20.71 24.62 36.62
C ARG A 151 -21.97 25.22 35.99
N GLY A 152 -21.94 26.51 35.66
CA GLY A 152 -22.98 27.17 34.88
C GLY A 152 -22.99 26.71 33.42
N LEU A 153 -21.81 26.66 32.79
CA LEU A 153 -21.64 26.21 31.42
C LEU A 153 -22.01 24.73 31.25
N LEU A 154 -21.50 23.85 32.12
CA LEU A 154 -21.77 22.42 32.11
C LEU A 154 -23.27 22.13 32.16
N ARG A 155 -24.01 22.77 33.08
CA ARG A 155 -25.48 22.64 33.20
C ARG A 155 -26.26 23.17 31.98
N LYS A 156 -25.71 24.11 31.21
CA LYS A 156 -26.33 24.57 29.95
C LYS A 156 -26.00 23.58 28.83
N GLY A 157 -24.74 23.15 28.73
CA GLY A 157 -24.27 22.17 27.75
C GLY A 157 -24.99 20.81 27.85
N CYS A 158 -25.03 20.22 29.04
CA CYS A 158 -25.70 18.93 29.28
C CYS A 158 -27.18 18.96 28.87
N ARG A 159 -27.90 20.05 29.13
CA ARG A 159 -29.30 20.21 28.68
C ARG A 159 -29.42 20.38 27.16
N LEU A 160 -28.51 21.11 26.54
CA LEU A 160 -28.52 21.38 25.10
C LEU A 160 -28.16 20.15 24.27
N LEU A 161 -27.22 19.34 24.75
CA LEU A 161 -26.70 18.13 24.10
C LEU A 161 -27.31 16.83 24.66
N GLN A 162 -28.31 16.94 25.53
CA GLN A 162 -29.04 15.83 26.15
C GLN A 162 -28.15 14.80 26.88
N LEU A 163 -27.07 15.28 27.52
CA LEU A 163 -26.14 14.45 28.29
C LEU A 163 -26.42 14.52 29.81
N PRO A 164 -26.16 13.44 30.58
CA PRO A 164 -26.30 13.46 32.03
C PRO A 164 -25.29 14.41 32.67
N LEU A 165 -25.70 15.19 33.68
CA LEU A 165 -24.79 16.10 34.38
C LEU A 165 -23.74 15.33 35.22
N ALA A 166 -24.13 14.19 35.79
CA ALA A 166 -23.23 13.32 36.54
C ALA A 166 -22.23 12.65 35.58
N GLY A 167 -20.93 12.76 35.89
CA GLY A 167 -19.85 12.21 35.07
C GLY A 167 -19.54 12.99 33.79
N SER A 168 -20.32 14.04 33.43
CA SER A 168 -19.98 14.91 32.30
C SER A 168 -18.84 15.88 32.64
N ARG A 169 -17.97 16.13 31.66
CA ARG A 169 -16.78 17.00 31.78
C ARG A 169 -16.68 17.93 30.57
N LEU A 170 -15.95 19.03 30.71
CA LEU A 170 -15.65 19.96 29.63
C LEU A 170 -14.14 19.99 29.41
N CYS A 171 -13.71 20.00 28.16
CA CYS A 171 -12.31 20.18 27.78
C CYS A 171 -12.17 21.17 26.62
N LEU A 172 -10.94 21.65 26.39
CA LEU A 172 -10.60 22.43 25.21
C LEU A 172 -10.70 21.59 23.94
N TYR A 173 -11.20 22.19 22.86
CA TYR A 173 -11.24 21.55 21.55
C TYR A 173 -9.83 21.27 20.98
N GLU A 174 -8.86 22.15 21.25
CA GLU A 174 -7.53 22.14 20.64
C GLU A 174 -6.69 20.93 21.03
N ASP A 175 -6.60 20.63 22.33
CA ASP A 175 -5.69 19.64 22.93
C ASP A 175 -6.38 18.59 23.81
N GLY A 176 -7.64 18.82 24.23
CA GLY A 176 -8.34 17.97 25.19
C GLY A 176 -8.04 18.26 26.67
N THR A 177 -7.38 19.38 27.00
CA THR A 177 -7.18 19.80 28.38
C THR A 177 -8.53 19.98 29.10
N GLU A 178 -8.78 19.17 30.13
CA GLU A 178 -10.01 19.25 30.95
C GLU A 178 -10.05 20.55 31.76
N LEU A 179 -11.24 21.15 31.86
CA LEU A 179 -11.42 22.43 32.51
C LEU A 179 -11.59 22.30 34.03
N THR A 180 -10.79 23.06 34.77
CA THR A 180 -11.05 23.43 36.16
C THR A 180 -11.70 24.81 36.22
N GLU A 181 -12.37 25.16 37.34
CA GLU A 181 -13.01 26.49 37.49
C GLU A 181 -11.98 27.64 37.42
N SER A 182 -10.77 27.43 37.97
CA SER A 182 -9.64 28.38 37.85
C SER A 182 -9.17 28.55 36.41
N TYR A 183 -9.06 27.46 35.64
CA TYR A 183 -8.65 27.54 34.24
C TYR A 183 -9.75 28.17 33.36
N PHE A 184 -11.01 27.80 33.59
CA PHE A 184 -12.18 28.38 32.93
C PHE A 184 -12.26 29.91 33.10
N ARG A 185 -11.90 30.44 34.27
CA ARG A 185 -11.82 31.90 34.50
C ARG A 185 -10.74 32.59 33.65
N ALA A 186 -9.64 31.91 33.34
CA ALA A 186 -8.58 32.45 32.48
C ALA A 186 -8.88 32.36 30.97
N LEU A 187 -9.86 31.56 30.54
CA LEU A 187 -10.17 31.37 29.12
C LEU A 187 -10.68 32.67 28.43
N PRO A 188 -10.24 32.95 27.20
CA PRO A 188 -10.82 34.00 26.37
C PRO A 188 -12.32 33.78 26.08
N PRO A 189 -13.08 34.85 25.79
CA PRO A 189 -14.38 34.74 25.13
C PRO A 189 -14.26 33.98 23.80
N GLN A 190 -15.33 33.27 23.42
CA GLN A 190 -15.45 32.47 22.20
C GLN A 190 -14.48 31.29 22.06
N THR A 191 -13.81 30.85 23.15
CA THR A 191 -13.06 29.58 23.16
C THR A 191 -13.98 28.40 22.77
N GLU A 192 -13.43 27.48 21.97
CA GLU A 192 -14.13 26.26 21.55
C GLU A 192 -13.90 25.13 22.56
N LEU A 193 -15.00 24.53 23.01
CA LEU A 193 -15.05 23.56 24.09
C LEU A 193 -15.82 22.32 23.64
N VAL A 194 -15.40 21.15 24.14
CA VAL A 194 -16.09 19.87 23.92
C VAL A 194 -16.72 19.43 25.23
N LEU A 195 -18.02 19.12 25.19
CA LEU A 195 -18.72 18.43 26.27
C LEU A 195 -18.55 16.93 26.08
N LEU A 196 -18.05 16.29 27.14
CA LEU A 196 -17.85 14.85 27.23
C LEU A 196 -18.88 14.26 28.19
N GLY A 197 -19.55 13.20 27.78
CA GLY A 197 -20.33 12.34 28.66
C GLY A 197 -19.48 11.39 29.51
N PRO A 198 -20.12 10.57 30.36
CA PRO A 198 -19.44 9.51 31.10
C PRO A 198 -18.70 8.55 30.16
N GLY A 199 -17.44 8.25 30.45
CA GLY A 199 -16.60 7.36 29.63
C GLY A 199 -16.05 7.97 28.33
N GLU A 200 -16.55 9.12 27.87
CA GLU A 200 -16.00 9.80 26.68
C GLU A 200 -14.64 10.47 26.97
N SER A 201 -13.81 10.56 25.94
CA SER A 201 -12.51 11.25 25.95
C SER A 201 -12.30 12.05 24.67
N TRP A 202 -11.45 13.08 24.73
CA TRP A 202 -11.10 13.93 23.60
C TRP A 202 -9.59 14.17 23.60
N ARG A 203 -8.95 14.00 22.44
CA ARG A 203 -7.49 14.13 22.25
C ARG A 203 -7.15 15.26 21.27
N GLY A 204 -7.85 16.37 21.38
CA GLY A 204 -7.72 17.48 20.43
C GLY A 204 -8.20 17.10 19.04
N CYS A 205 -7.62 17.73 18.02
CA CYS A 205 -7.95 17.45 16.60
C CYS A 205 -7.75 15.99 16.17
N ALA A 206 -6.95 15.18 16.90
CA ALA A 206 -6.78 13.76 16.62
C ALA A 206 -8.11 12.98 16.69
N SER A 207 -9.03 13.38 17.58
CA SER A 207 -10.35 12.74 17.69
C SER A 207 -11.28 13.01 16.50
N ASP A 208 -11.12 14.14 15.79
CA ASP A 208 -11.81 14.37 14.51
C ASP A 208 -11.16 13.56 13.36
N ILE A 209 -9.83 13.38 13.39
CA ILE A 209 -9.11 12.53 12.41
C ILE A 209 -9.50 11.06 12.57
N GLU A 210 -9.50 10.52 13.79
CA GLU A 210 -9.90 9.14 14.07
C GLU A 210 -11.34 8.86 13.63
N ARG A 211 -12.26 9.81 13.85
CA ARG A 211 -13.65 9.75 13.38
C ARG A 211 -13.73 9.69 11.85
N LEU A 212 -12.91 10.51 11.17
CA LEU A 212 -12.84 10.53 9.71
C LEU A 212 -12.31 9.19 9.15
N LEU A 213 -11.25 8.64 9.76
CA LEU A 213 -10.71 7.32 9.39
C LEU A 213 -11.73 6.19 9.62
N ALA A 214 -12.46 6.21 10.74
CA ALA A 214 -13.53 5.24 11.00
C ALA A 214 -14.69 5.35 10.00
N ALA A 215 -15.01 6.56 9.53
CA ALA A 215 -15.99 6.79 8.46
C ALA A 215 -15.51 6.25 7.10
N PHE A 216 -14.20 6.22 6.83
CA PHE A 216 -13.66 5.60 5.62
C PHE A 216 -13.93 4.09 5.60
N CYS A 217 -13.77 3.41 6.73
CA CYS A 217 -14.02 1.95 6.83
C CYS A 217 -15.51 1.58 6.80
N SER A 218 -16.41 2.45 7.25
CA SER A 218 -17.83 2.14 7.46
C SER A 218 -18.79 2.81 6.47
N GLN A 219 -18.38 3.92 5.84
CA GLN A 219 -19.22 4.77 4.98
C GLN A 219 -18.50 5.23 3.70
N GLN A 220 -17.52 4.46 3.23
CA GLN A 220 -16.65 4.70 2.07
C GLN A 220 -17.35 5.40 0.89
N GLY A 221 -18.47 4.85 0.40
CA GLY A 221 -19.21 5.41 -0.74
C GLY A 221 -19.77 6.81 -0.51
N ALA A 222 -20.31 7.06 0.70
CA ALA A 222 -20.85 8.38 1.06
C ALA A 222 -19.72 9.42 1.21
N VAL A 223 -18.56 9.01 1.72
CA VAL A 223 -17.36 9.86 1.81
C VAL A 223 -16.83 10.19 0.40
N VAL A 224 -16.75 9.22 -0.50
CA VAL A 224 -16.32 9.43 -1.89
C VAL A 224 -17.26 10.41 -2.61
N GLU A 225 -18.57 10.25 -2.47
CA GLU A 225 -19.56 11.18 -3.03
C GLU A 225 -19.42 12.61 -2.46
N ALA A 226 -19.25 12.74 -1.15
CA ALA A 226 -19.01 14.04 -0.52
C ALA A 226 -17.71 14.69 -1.02
N ALA A 227 -16.61 13.92 -1.12
CA ALA A 227 -15.33 14.39 -1.65
C ALA A 227 -15.42 14.82 -3.12
N ARG A 228 -16.16 14.06 -3.96
CA ARG A 228 -16.41 14.44 -5.37
C ARG A 228 -17.14 15.77 -5.47
N ARG A 229 -18.20 15.98 -4.68
CA ARG A 229 -18.96 17.24 -4.65
C ARG A 229 -18.10 18.42 -4.20
N LEU A 230 -17.28 18.22 -3.16
CA LEU A 230 -16.32 19.25 -2.70
C LEU A 230 -15.28 19.58 -3.78
N LEU A 231 -14.84 18.61 -4.58
CA LEU A 231 -13.83 18.81 -5.62
C LEU A 231 -14.34 19.62 -6.81
N THR A 232 -15.64 19.53 -7.16
CA THR A 232 -16.23 20.21 -8.33
C THR A 232 -15.97 21.71 -8.35
N ASP A 233 -16.18 22.40 -7.23
CA ASP A 233 -16.07 23.86 -7.11
C ASP A 233 -14.76 24.32 -6.42
N GLU A 234 -13.91 23.37 -6.01
CA GLU A 234 -12.65 23.67 -5.32
C GLU A 234 -11.64 24.33 -6.26
N ARG A 235 -11.01 25.41 -5.81
CA ARG A 235 -10.01 26.17 -6.60
C ARG A 235 -8.62 26.16 -5.99
N ALA A 236 -8.45 25.83 -4.72
CA ALA A 236 -7.13 25.79 -4.09
C ALA A 236 -6.40 24.49 -4.50
N PRO A 237 -5.26 24.55 -5.21
CA PRO A 237 -4.63 23.34 -5.78
C PRO A 237 -4.27 22.27 -4.75
N HIS A 238 -3.87 22.69 -3.54
CA HIS A 238 -3.59 21.76 -2.45
C HIS A 238 -4.85 21.01 -1.96
N ARG A 239 -6.00 21.70 -1.88
CA ARG A 239 -7.28 21.08 -1.49
C ARG A 239 -7.80 20.17 -2.61
N GLN A 240 -7.67 20.57 -3.87
CA GLN A 240 -7.97 19.70 -5.02
C GLN A 240 -7.14 18.41 -4.96
N LYS A 241 -5.83 18.51 -4.69
CA LYS A 241 -4.92 17.35 -4.60
C LYS A 241 -5.33 16.41 -3.44
N LEU A 242 -5.59 16.94 -2.25
CA LEU A 242 -6.05 16.14 -1.11
C LEU A 242 -7.38 15.42 -1.38
N LEU A 243 -8.35 16.11 -2.00
CA LEU A 243 -9.64 15.52 -2.37
C LEU A 243 -9.49 14.46 -3.47
N ALA A 244 -8.67 14.72 -4.49
CA ALA A 244 -8.38 13.76 -5.55
C ALA A 244 -7.67 12.51 -5.01
N ASP A 245 -6.69 12.67 -4.12
CA ASP A 245 -5.99 11.56 -3.46
C ASP A 245 -6.93 10.77 -2.54
N LEU A 246 -7.83 11.45 -1.81
CA LEU A 246 -8.85 10.79 -1.00
C LEU A 246 -9.80 9.94 -1.86
N ILE A 247 -10.34 10.53 -2.93
CA ILE A 247 -11.20 9.82 -3.89
C ILE A 247 -10.44 8.67 -4.54
N HIS A 248 -9.17 8.85 -4.88
CA HIS A 248 -8.33 7.80 -5.48
C HIS A 248 -8.21 6.59 -4.55
N ASN A 249 -7.77 6.82 -3.31
CA ASN A 249 -7.52 5.75 -2.33
C ASN A 249 -8.82 5.04 -1.91
N LEU A 250 -9.96 5.76 -1.85
CA LEU A 250 -11.25 5.16 -1.48
C LEU A 250 -12.03 4.59 -2.68
N ASN A 251 -11.62 4.82 -3.93
CA ASN A 251 -12.28 4.27 -5.12
C ASN A 251 -11.57 2.98 -5.56
N GLU A 252 -11.65 1.97 -4.70
CA GLU A 252 -11.00 0.67 -4.85
C GLU A 252 -11.99 -0.49 -4.98
N ASN A 253 -11.50 -1.59 -5.54
CA ASN A 253 -12.21 -2.87 -5.65
C ASN A 253 -11.23 -4.03 -5.34
N ILE A 254 -10.66 -4.03 -4.13
CA ILE A 254 -9.67 -5.03 -3.70
C ILE A 254 -10.23 -6.45 -3.81
N LEU A 255 -11.49 -6.67 -3.41
CA LEU A 255 -12.09 -8.00 -3.33
C LEU A 255 -12.27 -8.67 -4.70
N ALA A 256 -12.58 -7.90 -5.75
CA ALA A 256 -12.63 -8.43 -7.11
C ALA A 256 -11.24 -8.90 -7.54
N GLU A 257 -11.18 -10.10 -8.12
CA GLU A 257 -9.95 -10.72 -8.60
C GLU A 257 -9.96 -10.92 -10.11
N ASP A 258 -11.08 -11.40 -10.65
CA ASP A 258 -11.19 -11.80 -12.04
C ASP A 258 -11.59 -10.61 -12.93
N LYS A 259 -11.21 -10.67 -14.21
CA LYS A 259 -11.31 -9.56 -15.16
C LYS A 259 -12.74 -9.17 -15.48
N GLU A 260 -13.63 -10.13 -15.36
CA GLU A 260 -15.06 -10.00 -15.55
C GLU A 260 -15.66 -9.05 -14.50
N ASP A 261 -15.17 -9.11 -13.26
CA ASP A 261 -15.63 -8.32 -12.10
C ASP A 261 -14.99 -6.93 -11.99
N ASP A 262 -13.77 -6.75 -12.50
CA ASP A 262 -13.03 -5.46 -12.45
C ASP A 262 -12.31 -5.13 -13.76
N LYS A 263 -13.07 -4.99 -14.85
CA LYS A 263 -12.54 -4.66 -16.19
C LYS A 263 -11.65 -3.43 -16.20
N ARG A 264 -11.96 -2.41 -15.36
CA ARG A 264 -11.21 -1.15 -15.24
C ARG A 264 -9.80 -1.37 -14.73
N TRP A 265 -9.61 -2.26 -13.76
CA TRP A 265 -8.27 -2.64 -13.33
C TRP A 265 -7.45 -3.15 -14.52
N PHE A 266 -7.96 -4.08 -15.34
CA PHE A 266 -7.22 -4.71 -16.46
C PHE A 266 -6.99 -3.82 -17.69
N GLU A 267 -7.43 -2.56 -17.69
CA GLU A 267 -7.18 -1.64 -18.82
C GLU A 267 -5.67 -1.47 -19.09
N GLY A 268 -5.30 -1.58 -20.37
CA GLY A 268 -3.92 -1.51 -20.84
C GLY A 268 -3.12 -2.81 -20.71
N LEU A 269 -3.70 -3.91 -20.20
CA LEU A 269 -3.05 -5.22 -20.17
C LEU A 269 -3.37 -6.09 -21.38
N GLU A 270 -2.46 -7.00 -21.68
CA GLU A 270 -2.67 -8.07 -22.65
C GLU A 270 -3.88 -8.95 -22.31
N SER A 271 -4.56 -9.46 -23.34
CA SER A 271 -5.79 -10.26 -23.21
C SER A 271 -5.63 -11.61 -22.49
N ARG A 272 -4.38 -12.09 -22.34
CA ARG A 272 -4.02 -13.33 -21.61
C ARG A 272 -4.26 -13.24 -20.10
N PHE A 273 -4.18 -12.05 -19.50
CA PHE A 273 -4.39 -11.90 -18.06
C PHE A 273 -5.88 -11.93 -17.72
N LYS A 274 -6.28 -12.91 -16.90
CA LYS A 274 -7.68 -13.15 -16.47
C LYS A 274 -7.94 -12.77 -15.02
N ASN A 275 -6.94 -12.88 -14.15
CA ASN A 275 -7.04 -12.50 -12.74
C ASN A 275 -5.86 -11.64 -12.30
N LYS A 276 -6.07 -10.80 -11.28
CA LYS A 276 -5.09 -9.80 -10.81
C LYS A 276 -3.79 -10.47 -10.35
N SER A 277 -3.89 -11.60 -9.67
CA SER A 277 -2.78 -12.40 -9.15
C SER A 277 -1.91 -12.96 -10.26
N SER A 278 -2.47 -13.53 -11.34
CA SER A 278 -1.67 -14.00 -12.49
C SER A 278 -0.83 -12.89 -13.13
N TYR A 279 -1.34 -11.65 -13.17
CA TYR A 279 -0.58 -10.51 -13.65
C TYR A 279 0.53 -10.10 -12.68
N LEU A 280 0.28 -10.02 -11.37
CA LEU A 280 1.32 -9.63 -10.41
C LEU A 280 2.39 -10.71 -10.21
N ARG A 281 1.99 -11.99 -10.25
CA ARG A 281 2.92 -13.13 -10.33
C ARG A 281 3.84 -12.97 -11.55
N HIS A 282 3.27 -12.81 -12.75
CA HIS A 282 4.03 -12.54 -13.97
C HIS A 282 4.91 -11.27 -13.88
N SER A 283 4.47 -10.23 -13.15
CA SER A 283 5.24 -9.01 -12.89
C SER A 283 6.48 -9.31 -12.06
N CYS A 284 6.36 -10.09 -10.97
CA CYS A 284 7.51 -10.55 -10.18
C CYS A 284 8.46 -11.44 -11.02
N GLU A 285 7.91 -12.45 -11.69
CA GLU A 285 8.69 -13.33 -12.57
C GLU A 285 9.49 -12.54 -13.63
N SER A 286 8.90 -11.46 -14.16
CA SER A 286 9.56 -10.59 -15.14
C SER A 286 10.73 -9.80 -14.56
N ARG A 287 10.70 -9.45 -13.26
CA ARG A 287 11.83 -8.87 -12.53
C ARG A 287 12.95 -9.90 -12.36
N MET A 288 12.63 -11.12 -11.92
CA MET A 288 13.63 -12.20 -11.78
C MET A 288 14.24 -12.60 -13.13
N ARG A 289 13.43 -12.71 -14.19
CA ARG A 289 13.92 -12.89 -15.58
C ARG A 289 14.74 -11.69 -16.08
N GLY A 290 14.47 -10.47 -15.59
CA GLY A 290 15.34 -9.31 -15.78
C GLY A 290 16.70 -9.51 -15.15
N TYR A 291 16.74 -9.90 -13.87
CA TYR A 291 17.98 -10.10 -13.13
C TYR A 291 18.83 -11.22 -13.76
N MET A 292 18.23 -12.33 -14.17
CA MET A 292 18.94 -13.41 -14.87
C MET A 292 19.52 -12.98 -16.22
N ARG A 293 18.79 -12.13 -16.99
CA ARG A 293 19.32 -11.54 -18.23
C ARG A 293 20.52 -10.63 -17.97
N GLU A 294 20.56 -9.91 -16.85
CA GLU A 294 21.71 -9.07 -16.49
C GLU A 294 22.93 -9.91 -16.07
N VAL A 295 22.74 -10.99 -15.31
CA VAL A 295 23.82 -11.94 -14.94
C VAL A 295 24.39 -12.61 -16.19
N SER A 296 23.52 -13.00 -17.12
CA SER A 296 23.91 -13.52 -18.45
C SER A 296 24.58 -12.47 -19.34
N GLY A 297 24.16 -11.22 -19.23
CA GLY A 297 24.74 -10.09 -19.97
C GLY A 297 26.16 -9.73 -19.54
N PHE A 298 26.62 -10.19 -18.37
CA PHE A 298 27.98 -9.95 -17.86
C PHE A 298 29.05 -10.89 -18.47
N ILE A 299 28.66 -11.94 -19.19
CA ILE A 299 29.58 -12.95 -19.74
C ILE A 299 30.73 -12.37 -20.61
N PRO A 300 30.54 -11.31 -21.44
CA PRO A 300 31.64 -10.67 -22.15
C PRO A 300 32.76 -10.16 -21.21
N ASN A 301 32.40 -9.71 -20.01
CA ASN A 301 33.31 -9.20 -18.99
C ASN A 301 34.01 -10.31 -18.18
N VAL A 302 33.56 -11.56 -18.29
CA VAL A 302 34.21 -12.71 -17.65
C VAL A 302 35.47 -13.10 -18.43
N HIS A 303 36.56 -13.37 -17.71
CA HIS A 303 37.85 -13.79 -18.28
C HIS A 303 37.67 -15.00 -19.22
N PRO A 304 38.27 -15.03 -20.42
CA PRO A 304 37.98 -16.05 -21.44
C PRO A 304 38.03 -17.50 -20.92
N ALA A 305 39.09 -17.88 -20.20
CA ALA A 305 39.26 -19.22 -19.64
C ALA A 305 38.24 -19.62 -18.55
N ALA A 306 37.43 -18.67 -18.05
CA ALA A 306 36.41 -18.91 -17.03
C ALA A 306 34.97 -18.89 -17.57
N ARG A 307 34.78 -18.53 -18.85
CA ARG A 307 33.45 -18.28 -19.45
C ARG A 307 32.54 -19.51 -19.45
N ASP A 308 33.07 -20.68 -19.77
CA ASP A 308 32.25 -21.91 -19.87
C ASP A 308 31.83 -22.42 -18.49
N ALA A 309 32.71 -22.33 -17.49
CA ALA A 309 32.38 -22.64 -16.10
C ALA A 309 31.34 -21.65 -15.53
N TYR A 310 31.45 -20.35 -15.87
CA TYR A 310 30.46 -19.34 -15.48
C TYR A 310 29.11 -19.54 -16.21
N ARG A 311 29.13 -19.99 -17.48
CA ARG A 311 27.92 -20.38 -18.23
C ARG A 311 27.19 -21.54 -17.56
N GLY A 312 27.90 -22.62 -17.22
CA GLY A 312 27.30 -23.76 -16.53
C GLY A 312 26.66 -23.38 -15.18
N ILE A 313 27.24 -22.44 -14.44
CA ILE A 313 26.62 -21.89 -13.23
C ILE A 313 25.34 -21.09 -13.54
N ILE A 314 25.32 -20.31 -14.61
CA ILE A 314 24.10 -19.61 -15.06
C ILE A 314 23.00 -20.60 -15.41
N ASP A 315 23.33 -21.68 -16.12
CA ASP A 315 22.35 -22.68 -16.53
C ASP A 315 21.74 -23.38 -15.29
N LEU A 316 22.57 -23.76 -14.29
CA LEU A 316 22.11 -24.27 -12.99
C LEU A 316 21.18 -23.28 -12.26
N MET A 317 21.54 -21.98 -12.22
CA MET A 317 20.69 -20.95 -11.61
C MET A 317 19.39 -20.74 -12.40
N ALA A 318 19.43 -20.83 -13.72
CA ALA A 318 18.27 -20.67 -14.60
C ALA A 318 17.29 -21.84 -14.45
N ASP A 319 17.79 -23.06 -14.35
CA ASP A 319 16.96 -24.25 -14.10
C ASP A 319 16.37 -24.24 -12.69
N LYS A 320 17.15 -23.83 -11.68
CA LYS A 320 16.59 -23.59 -10.34
C LYS A 320 15.50 -22.52 -10.36
N LEU A 321 15.71 -21.38 -11.03
CA LEU A 321 14.67 -20.35 -11.20
C LEU A 321 13.41 -20.89 -11.90
N LYS A 322 13.55 -21.72 -12.95
CA LYS A 322 12.40 -22.36 -13.61
C LYS A 322 11.62 -23.25 -12.64
N SER A 323 12.31 -24.06 -11.84
CA SER A 323 11.67 -24.99 -10.90
C SER A 323 10.83 -24.28 -9.83
N VAL A 324 11.28 -23.10 -9.35
CA VAL A 324 10.54 -22.25 -8.40
C VAL A 324 9.66 -21.18 -9.08
N LYS A 325 9.32 -21.39 -10.37
CA LYS A 325 8.44 -20.48 -11.16
C LYS A 325 8.89 -19.01 -11.08
N TYR A 326 10.20 -18.77 -11.15
CA TYR A 326 10.85 -17.45 -11.06
C TYR A 326 10.41 -16.60 -9.85
N ASN A 327 10.13 -17.24 -8.71
CA ASN A 327 9.67 -16.58 -7.47
C ASN A 327 8.43 -15.69 -7.68
N GLY A 328 7.55 -16.04 -8.63
CA GLY A 328 6.34 -15.30 -8.92
C GLY A 328 5.43 -15.13 -7.70
N CYS A 329 5.44 -16.11 -6.79
CA CYS A 329 4.75 -16.13 -5.49
C CYS A 329 4.95 -14.87 -4.65
N TYR A 330 6.11 -14.22 -4.72
CA TYR A 330 6.42 -13.02 -3.93
C TYR A 330 5.36 -11.92 -4.08
N PHE A 331 4.72 -11.79 -5.25
CA PHE A 331 3.67 -10.77 -5.50
C PHE A 331 2.26 -11.36 -5.61
N ASP A 332 2.04 -12.58 -5.14
CA ASP A 332 0.78 -13.30 -5.27
C ASP A 332 0.04 -13.41 -3.93
N ARG A 333 -1.06 -12.68 -3.79
CA ARG A 333 -1.92 -12.75 -2.60
C ARG A 333 -2.67 -14.09 -2.43
N ARG A 334 -2.76 -14.89 -3.52
CA ARG A 334 -3.36 -16.24 -3.52
C ARG A 334 -2.34 -17.36 -3.26
N GLU A 335 -1.07 -17.03 -3.00
CA GLU A 335 -0.10 -18.02 -2.54
C GLU A 335 -0.48 -18.51 -1.13
N GLU A 336 -0.51 -19.83 -0.93
CA GLU A 336 -0.97 -20.45 0.33
C GLU A 336 0.10 -20.35 1.42
N GLU A 337 1.37 -20.43 1.03
CA GLU A 337 2.50 -20.26 1.95
C GLU A 337 2.71 -18.76 2.24
N GLU A 338 2.26 -18.30 3.42
CA GLU A 338 2.40 -16.89 3.83
C GLU A 338 3.86 -16.41 3.85
N ALA A 339 4.80 -17.28 4.21
CA ALA A 339 6.24 -16.97 4.16
C ALA A 339 6.78 -16.75 2.74
N ALA A 340 6.08 -17.23 1.71
CA ALA A 340 6.48 -17.12 0.31
C ALA A 340 5.95 -15.87 -0.41
N ARG A 341 5.11 -15.04 0.23
CA ARG A 341 4.50 -13.84 -0.38
C ARG A 341 4.82 -12.56 0.41
N LEU A 342 4.99 -11.44 -0.29
CA LEU A 342 5.37 -10.14 0.30
C LEU A 342 4.17 -9.26 0.68
N CYS A 343 2.96 -9.82 0.68
CA CYS A 343 1.72 -9.09 0.94
C CYS A 343 0.77 -9.86 1.86
N THR A 344 -0.18 -9.13 2.47
CA THR A 344 -1.28 -9.74 3.23
C THR A 344 -2.25 -10.50 2.31
N ALA A 345 -3.22 -11.25 2.85
CA ALA A 345 -4.19 -12.02 2.04
C ALA A 345 -5.02 -11.12 1.10
N GLU A 346 -5.23 -9.87 1.49
CA GLU A 346 -5.94 -8.85 0.72
C GLU A 346 -5.05 -8.20 -0.36
N GLY A 347 -3.74 -8.42 -0.31
CA GLY A 347 -2.75 -7.89 -1.26
C GLY A 347 -2.05 -6.60 -0.81
N TRP A 348 -2.01 -6.27 0.48
CA TRP A 348 -1.25 -5.12 0.98
C TRP A 348 0.24 -5.43 1.08
N PHE A 349 1.06 -4.70 0.32
CA PHE A 349 2.52 -4.73 0.41
C PHE A 349 2.99 -3.60 1.34
N SER A 350 3.96 -3.90 2.20
CA SER A 350 4.63 -2.93 3.06
C SER A 350 6.07 -2.75 2.61
N CYS A 351 6.56 -1.50 2.60
CA CYS A 351 7.95 -1.21 2.30
C CYS A 351 8.85 -1.71 3.44
N GLN A 352 9.86 -2.51 3.09
CA GLN A 352 10.82 -3.06 4.06
C GLN A 352 11.93 -2.08 4.47
N GLY A 353 11.81 -0.79 4.09
CA GLY A 353 12.83 0.23 4.33
C GLY A 353 14.06 0.12 3.41
N PRO A 354 14.94 1.14 3.42
CA PRO A 354 16.18 1.11 2.64
C PRO A 354 17.08 -0.08 3.03
N PHE A 355 18.13 -0.35 2.23
CA PHE A 355 19.06 -1.46 2.48
C PHE A 355 19.81 -1.36 3.84
N ASP A 356 19.94 -0.16 4.40
CA ASP A 356 20.70 0.17 5.61
C ASP A 356 19.83 0.40 6.86
N ARG A 357 18.57 -0.06 6.85
CA ARG A 357 17.64 -0.03 7.99
C ARG A 357 16.75 -1.26 8.00
N ASP A 358 16.20 -1.61 9.15
CA ASP A 358 15.28 -2.75 9.27
C ASP A 358 13.85 -2.40 8.84
N ASP A 359 13.43 -1.14 9.02
CA ASP A 359 12.07 -0.67 8.76
C ASP A 359 11.97 0.52 7.78
N CYS A 360 10.76 0.77 7.28
CA CYS A 360 10.44 1.97 6.51
C CYS A 360 9.95 3.09 7.45
N PRO A 361 10.73 4.18 7.65
CA PRO A 361 10.37 5.25 8.58
C PRO A 361 9.10 6.02 8.17
N CYS A 362 8.75 6.01 6.88
CA CYS A 362 7.53 6.63 6.36
C CYS A 362 6.33 5.66 6.32
N LYS A 363 6.51 4.39 6.72
CA LYS A 363 5.48 3.32 6.67
C LYS A 363 4.77 3.21 5.31
N HIS A 364 5.50 3.41 4.20
CA HIS A 364 4.93 3.29 2.86
C HIS A 364 4.29 1.91 2.67
N SER A 365 3.03 1.88 2.25
CA SER A 365 2.29 0.68 1.87
C SER A 365 1.58 0.90 0.53
N ILE A 366 1.17 -0.18 -0.12
CA ILE A 366 0.38 -0.14 -1.36
C ILE A 366 -0.41 -1.44 -1.53
N ASN A 367 -1.62 -1.34 -2.06
CA ASN A 367 -2.36 -2.50 -2.55
C ASN A 367 -2.52 -2.42 -4.08
N PRO A 368 -1.67 -3.07 -4.89
CA PRO A 368 -1.78 -3.07 -6.35
C PRO A 368 -3.01 -3.83 -6.88
N TYR A 369 -3.75 -4.55 -6.03
CA TYR A 369 -5.03 -5.17 -6.39
C TYR A 369 -6.22 -4.19 -6.29
N SER A 370 -6.06 -3.07 -5.56
CA SER A 370 -7.13 -2.09 -5.29
C SER A 370 -7.72 -1.46 -6.56
N ASN A 371 -6.88 -0.86 -7.41
CA ASN A 371 -7.29 -0.14 -8.60
C ASN A 371 -6.17 -0.08 -9.65
N ARG A 372 -6.51 0.42 -10.85
CA ARG A 372 -5.62 0.51 -12.02
C ARG A 372 -4.35 1.34 -11.76
N GLU A 373 -4.46 2.45 -11.02
CA GLU A 373 -3.35 3.37 -10.77
C GLU A 373 -2.39 2.79 -9.73
N SER A 374 -2.90 2.21 -8.63
CA SER A 374 -2.11 1.49 -7.63
C SER A 374 -1.28 0.38 -8.27
N ARG A 375 -1.86 -0.38 -9.21
CA ARG A 375 -1.12 -1.36 -10.01
C ARG A 375 0.01 -0.74 -10.83
N ILE A 376 -0.22 0.43 -11.44
CA ILE A 376 0.81 1.16 -12.22
C ILE A 376 1.89 1.72 -11.29
N LEU A 377 1.52 2.32 -10.16
CA LEU A 377 2.44 2.86 -9.16
C LEU A 377 3.34 1.76 -8.57
N PHE A 378 2.84 0.53 -8.43
CA PHE A 378 3.65 -0.61 -7.99
C PHE A 378 4.78 -1.00 -8.96
N SER A 379 4.74 -0.55 -10.22
CA SER A 379 5.90 -0.66 -11.14
C SER A 379 7.11 0.20 -10.70
N THR A 380 6.88 1.25 -9.90
CA THR A 380 7.94 2.11 -9.34
C THR A 380 8.57 1.54 -8.07
N TRP A 381 7.91 0.59 -7.41
CA TRP A 381 8.44 -0.15 -6.27
C TRP A 381 9.49 -1.15 -6.75
N ASN A 382 10.61 -1.28 -6.05
CA ASN A 382 11.76 -2.08 -6.47
C ASN A 382 11.94 -3.30 -5.54
N LEU A 383 12.47 -4.40 -6.09
CA LEU A 383 13.08 -5.46 -5.29
C LEU A 383 14.59 -5.15 -5.27
N ASP A 384 15.00 -4.33 -4.31
CA ASP A 384 16.35 -3.78 -4.20
C ASP A 384 17.31 -4.79 -3.58
N HIS A 385 18.54 -4.86 -4.08
CA HIS A 385 19.55 -5.83 -3.67
C HIS A 385 20.39 -5.25 -2.53
N ILE A 386 20.32 -5.83 -1.32
CA ILE A 386 21.07 -5.35 -0.14
C ILE A 386 22.57 -5.35 -0.45
N ILE A 387 23.13 -6.50 -0.79
CA ILE A 387 24.44 -6.63 -1.45
C ILE A 387 24.21 -6.45 -2.95
N GLU A 388 24.71 -5.35 -3.51
CA GLU A 388 24.38 -4.91 -4.88
C GLU A 388 24.76 -5.94 -5.96
N LYS A 389 23.76 -6.40 -6.72
CA LYS A 389 23.92 -7.34 -7.84
C LYS A 389 25.05 -6.95 -8.80
N LYS A 390 25.01 -5.73 -9.36
CA LYS A 390 25.95 -5.30 -10.41
C LYS A 390 27.32 -4.88 -9.88
N ARG A 391 27.39 -4.32 -8.67
CA ARG A 391 28.64 -3.77 -8.11
C ARG A 391 29.43 -4.79 -7.30
N ALA A 392 28.76 -5.75 -6.65
CA ALA A 392 29.38 -6.76 -5.80
C ALA A 392 29.13 -8.19 -6.29
N VAL A 393 27.87 -8.64 -6.33
CA VAL A 393 27.55 -10.09 -6.46
C VAL A 393 28.02 -10.71 -7.78
N VAL A 394 27.73 -10.07 -8.91
CA VAL A 394 28.08 -10.58 -10.24
C VAL A 394 29.59 -10.52 -10.53
N PRO A 395 30.30 -9.40 -10.25
CA PRO A 395 31.76 -9.37 -10.33
C PRO A 395 32.45 -10.40 -9.44
N GLU A 396 31.97 -10.59 -8.20
CA GLU A 396 32.51 -11.59 -7.27
C GLU A 396 32.34 -13.01 -7.81
N LEU A 397 31.17 -13.35 -8.36
CA LEU A 397 30.94 -14.67 -8.99
C LEU A 397 31.92 -14.92 -10.13
N ALA A 398 32.15 -13.93 -11.00
CA ALA A 398 33.07 -14.04 -12.13
C ALA A 398 34.52 -14.27 -11.67
N GLU A 399 34.99 -13.52 -10.67
CA GLU A 399 36.33 -13.69 -10.12
C GLU A 399 36.46 -15.00 -9.33
N ALA A 400 35.43 -15.43 -8.60
CA ALA A 400 35.42 -16.70 -7.86
C ALA A 400 35.55 -17.92 -8.78
N VAL A 401 34.90 -17.89 -9.96
CA VAL A 401 35.02 -18.95 -10.99
C VAL A 401 36.42 -18.98 -11.59
N LYS A 402 37.01 -17.81 -11.87
CA LYS A 402 38.38 -17.65 -12.41
C LYS A 402 39.45 -18.12 -11.43
N THR A 403 39.32 -17.77 -10.15
CA THR A 403 40.32 -18.02 -9.08
C THR A 403 40.05 -19.30 -8.27
N ARG A 404 39.16 -20.17 -8.78
CA ARG A 404 38.68 -21.32 -8.02
C ARG A 404 39.77 -22.29 -7.57
N ASP A 405 40.84 -22.46 -8.33
CA ASP A 405 42.02 -23.27 -7.96
C ASP A 405 41.63 -24.67 -7.42
N GLY A 406 40.94 -25.44 -8.26
CA GLY A 406 40.40 -26.76 -7.90
C GLY A 406 39.22 -26.78 -6.92
N ARG A 407 38.83 -25.64 -6.32
CA ARG A 407 37.64 -25.55 -5.45
C ARG A 407 36.35 -25.49 -6.27
N GLU A 408 35.26 -25.98 -5.70
CA GLU A 408 33.91 -25.86 -6.26
C GLU A 408 33.25 -24.56 -5.79
N VAL A 409 32.76 -23.75 -6.72
CA VAL A 409 32.02 -22.51 -6.40
C VAL A 409 30.63 -22.89 -5.87
N ASN A 410 30.25 -22.32 -4.74
CA ASN A 410 28.94 -22.48 -4.13
C ASN A 410 27.91 -21.58 -4.85
N TRP A 411 27.47 -22.02 -6.03
CA TRP A 411 26.54 -21.25 -6.85
C TRP A 411 25.19 -21.02 -6.14
N GLU A 412 24.77 -21.90 -5.22
CA GLU A 412 23.54 -21.71 -4.44
C GLU A 412 23.60 -20.46 -3.55
N TYR A 413 24.78 -20.09 -3.04
CA TYR A 413 24.95 -18.85 -2.28
C TYR A 413 24.74 -17.61 -3.17
N PHE A 414 25.32 -17.60 -4.37
CA PHE A 414 25.10 -16.52 -5.33
C PHE A 414 23.65 -16.50 -5.83
N TYR A 415 22.99 -17.65 -5.98
CA TYR A 415 21.56 -17.73 -6.30
C TYR A 415 20.70 -17.03 -5.25
N GLN A 416 20.98 -17.25 -3.95
CA GLN A 416 20.30 -16.54 -2.86
C GLN A 416 20.48 -15.03 -3.02
N LEU A 417 21.73 -14.56 -3.12
CA LEU A 417 22.02 -13.14 -3.28
C LEU A 417 21.37 -12.50 -4.52
N LEU A 418 21.17 -13.24 -5.60
CA LEU A 418 20.64 -12.70 -6.85
C LEU A 418 19.11 -12.69 -6.91
N PHE A 419 18.43 -13.65 -6.29
CA PHE A 419 17.02 -13.96 -6.60
C PHE A 419 16.10 -14.18 -5.38
N THR A 420 16.61 -14.30 -4.15
CA THR A 420 15.79 -14.58 -2.96
C THR A 420 15.66 -13.39 -2.03
N LEU A 421 14.67 -13.46 -1.12
CA LEU A 421 14.45 -12.45 -0.08
C LEU A 421 15.60 -12.37 0.94
N ASP A 422 16.53 -13.32 0.93
CA ASP A 422 17.79 -13.27 1.71
C ASP A 422 18.62 -12.01 1.40
N ASN A 423 18.46 -11.45 0.19
CA ASN A 423 19.17 -10.26 -0.27
C ASN A 423 18.28 -9.25 -1.01
N LEU A 424 16.96 -9.49 -1.12
CA LEU A 424 16.00 -8.63 -1.80
C LEU A 424 15.05 -7.96 -0.82
N LYS A 425 14.99 -6.62 -0.86
CA LYS A 425 14.01 -5.83 -0.11
C LYS A 425 13.00 -5.17 -1.06
N LEU A 426 11.71 -5.35 -0.80
CA LEU A 426 10.65 -4.61 -1.47
C LEU A 426 10.57 -3.19 -0.93
N VAL A 427 10.91 -2.21 -1.78
CA VAL A 427 11.02 -0.81 -1.39
C VAL A 427 10.21 0.12 -2.28
N HIS A 428 9.52 1.06 -1.64
CA HIS A 428 8.97 2.24 -2.32
C HIS A 428 10.12 3.05 -2.96
N ILE A 429 9.87 3.74 -4.07
CA ILE A 429 10.91 4.47 -4.82
C ILE A 429 11.67 5.49 -3.95
N ALA A 430 11.02 6.12 -2.97
CA ALA A 430 11.66 7.06 -2.04
C ALA A 430 12.61 6.38 -1.02
N CYS A 431 12.52 5.06 -0.83
CA CYS A 431 13.40 4.27 0.04
C CYS A 431 14.51 3.55 -0.74
N HIS A 432 14.44 3.50 -2.07
CA HIS A 432 15.48 2.91 -2.93
C HIS A 432 16.68 3.85 -3.06
N LYS A 433 17.67 3.66 -2.18
CA LYS A 433 18.90 4.47 -2.14
C LYS A 433 19.86 4.08 -3.26
N LYS A 434 19.87 4.82 -4.36
CA LYS A 434 20.78 4.60 -5.52
C LYS A 434 22.27 4.88 -5.25
N THR A 435 22.67 5.11 -4.01
CA THR A 435 24.07 5.24 -3.56
C THR A 435 24.80 3.90 -3.69
N ASN A 436 26.11 3.86 -3.39
CA ASN A 436 26.79 2.58 -3.17
C ASN A 436 26.34 2.03 -1.80
N HIS A 437 26.01 0.74 -1.74
CA HIS A 437 25.64 0.09 -0.48
C HIS A 437 26.88 -0.24 0.38
N ASN A 438 28.06 -0.32 -0.24
CA ASN A 438 29.35 -0.65 0.38
C ASN A 438 29.34 -2.01 1.12
N LEU A 439 28.47 -2.93 0.72
CA LEU A 439 28.39 -4.29 1.23
C LEU A 439 29.03 -5.28 0.25
N SER A 440 29.74 -6.27 0.79
CA SER A 440 30.46 -7.29 0.03
C SER A 440 29.90 -8.69 0.30
N CYS A 441 30.10 -9.61 -0.65
CA CYS A 441 29.82 -11.03 -0.43
C CYS A 441 30.65 -11.59 0.75
N ASP A 442 30.02 -12.42 1.57
CA ASP A 442 30.65 -13.26 2.59
C ASP A 442 31.61 -14.25 1.93
N LYS A 443 32.90 -13.98 2.13
CA LYS A 443 34.01 -14.75 1.54
C LYS A 443 34.03 -16.21 2.00
N THR A 444 33.45 -16.53 3.17
CA THR A 444 33.42 -17.90 3.71
C THR A 444 32.41 -18.80 2.98
N ARG A 445 31.43 -18.19 2.28
CA ARG A 445 30.34 -18.90 1.59
C ARG A 445 30.52 -19.04 0.08
N ILE A 446 31.55 -18.42 -0.51
CA ILE A 446 31.81 -18.41 -1.96
C ILE A 446 32.12 -19.81 -2.53
N TYR A 447 32.84 -20.64 -1.77
CA TYR A 447 33.22 -21.99 -2.18
C TYR A 447 32.53 -23.02 -1.28
N ARG A 448 32.23 -24.20 -1.83
CA ARG A 448 31.70 -25.31 -1.03
C ARG A 448 32.78 -25.83 -0.08
N LYS A 449 32.38 -26.19 1.15
CA LYS A 449 33.27 -26.86 2.11
C LYS A 449 33.69 -28.21 1.53
N ARG A 450 35.00 -28.51 1.55
CA ARG A 450 35.48 -29.87 1.22
C ARG A 450 34.83 -30.86 2.19
N LYS A 451 34.21 -31.93 1.67
CA LYS A 451 33.81 -33.06 2.51
C LYS A 451 35.09 -33.67 3.09
N GLN A 452 35.21 -33.73 4.41
CA GLN A 452 36.20 -34.58 5.04
C GLN A 452 35.75 -36.03 4.88
N THR A 453 36.30 -36.73 3.90
CA THR A 453 36.37 -38.19 3.92
C THR A 453 37.33 -38.57 5.04
N TYR A 454 36.79 -38.94 6.20
CA TYR A 454 37.51 -39.73 7.17
C TYR A 454 37.66 -41.13 6.58
N GLU A 455 38.83 -41.43 6.02
CA GLU A 455 39.24 -42.81 5.79
C GLU A 455 39.45 -43.44 7.17
N ILE A 456 38.55 -44.36 7.54
CA ILE A 456 38.74 -45.23 8.70
C ILE A 456 39.81 -46.23 8.28
N SER A 457 41.02 -46.05 8.82
CA SER A 457 42.15 -46.99 8.69
C SER A 457 42.03 -48.13 9.68
#